data_AF-A0A843GQU0-F1
#
_entry.id   AF-A0A843GQU0-F1
#
_cell.length_a   1.000
_cell.length_b   1.000
_cell.length_c   1.000
_cell.angle_alpha   90.00
_cell.angle_beta   90.00
_cell.angle_gamma   90.00
#
_symmetry.space_group_name_H-M   'P 1'
#
loop_
_entity.id
_entity.type
_entity.pdbx_description
1 polymer ?
#
loop_
_entity_poly.entity_id
_entity_poly.type
_entity_poly.pdbx_seq_one_letter_code
_entity_poly.pdbx_strand_id
1 'polypeptide(L)'
;LGRVVDYVILVATDWTIIPLENIIADLQKENVNIIAAVKNADDAKVAMETLEVGTDGVIFEPNDFAQIKDIANLIDELSTESYALKDLTITNVEPVGSGDRVCIDTTTMMKPGEGMLIGSYSKAMFFIHSESLESEYVASRPFRVNAGPVQAYVMVPGNKTRYLSELETGDEVLIVDGDGKTKKSIVGRSKIEKRPLLLIEAEYEDMKIRSLVQNAETIRLVDENGEPISVSVLEPGMKVKGFIDDSARHFGMAIDEQIIEQ
;
A
#
# COMPACT_ATOMS: atom_id res chain seq x y z
N LEU A 1 0.18 11.27 35.28
CA LEU A 1 -1.07 10.47 35.22
C LEU A 1 -0.83 9.07 34.68
N GLY A 2 -0.10 8.91 33.57
CA GLY A 2 0.08 7.62 32.88
C GLY A 2 0.90 6.51 33.57
N ARG A 3 1.28 6.65 34.85
CA ARG A 3 2.09 5.63 35.56
C ARG A 3 1.28 4.59 36.33
N VAL A 4 -0.02 4.83 36.48
CA VAL A 4 -0.90 4.04 37.36
C VAL A 4 -2.22 3.64 36.71
N VAL A 5 -2.41 4.00 35.43
CA VAL A 5 -3.60 3.70 34.64
C VAL A 5 -3.21 3.34 33.21
N ASP A 6 -3.95 2.42 32.59
CA ASP A 6 -3.73 1.99 31.20
C ASP A 6 -4.37 2.95 30.17
N TYR A 7 -5.38 3.72 30.60
CA TYR A 7 -6.14 4.63 29.76
C TYR A 7 -6.37 5.98 30.44
N VAL A 8 -6.27 7.07 29.67
CA VAL A 8 -6.68 8.41 30.07
C VAL A 8 -7.69 8.93 29.06
N ILE A 9 -8.92 9.19 29.52
CA ILE A 9 -9.98 9.77 28.69
C ILE A 9 -9.96 11.29 28.88
N LEU A 10 -9.74 12.01 27.79
CA LEU A 10 -9.72 13.46 27.77
C LEU A 10 -11.09 13.98 27.32
N VAL A 11 -11.76 14.73 28.20
CA VAL A 11 -13.05 15.36 27.91
C VAL A 11 -12.87 16.87 27.94
N ALA A 12 -12.81 17.50 26.78
CA ALA A 12 -12.70 18.95 26.64
C ALA A 12 -14.00 19.56 26.11
N THR A 13 -14.29 20.79 26.52
CA THR A 13 -15.43 21.56 25.99
C THR A 13 -15.15 22.11 24.59
N ASP A 14 -13.87 22.30 24.24
CA ASP A 14 -13.35 22.84 22.98
C ASP A 14 -11.97 22.19 22.68
N TRP A 15 -11.80 21.61 21.48
CA TRP A 15 -10.58 20.92 21.02
C TRP A 15 -9.66 21.82 20.19
N THR A 16 -9.63 23.12 20.46
CA THR A 16 -8.70 24.08 19.85
C THR A 16 -7.24 23.86 20.31
N ILE A 17 -6.64 22.75 19.88
CA ILE A 17 -5.21 22.41 19.70
C ILE A 17 -4.30 22.60 20.95
N ILE A 18 -4.25 23.76 21.58
CA ILE A 18 -3.35 24.12 22.69
C ILE A 18 -3.50 23.21 23.95
N PRO A 19 -4.71 22.80 24.41
CA PRO A 19 -4.82 21.94 25.58
C PRO A 19 -4.37 20.49 25.33
N LEU A 20 -4.55 19.99 24.10
CA LEU A 20 -4.32 18.59 23.76
C LEU A 20 -2.83 18.30 23.51
N GLU A 21 -2.13 19.20 22.82
CA GLU A 21 -0.69 19.12 22.54
C GLU A 21 0.12 18.90 23.83
N ASN A 22 -0.15 19.70 24.87
CA ASN A 22 0.58 19.63 26.13
C ASN A 22 0.38 18.29 26.84
N ILE A 23 -0.84 17.75 26.79
CA ILE A 23 -1.18 16.48 27.45
C ILE A 23 -0.51 15.31 26.71
N ILE A 24 -0.56 15.31 25.38
CA ILE A 24 0.11 14.31 24.54
C ILE A 24 1.62 14.35 24.83
N ALA A 25 2.25 15.53 24.79
CA ALA A 25 3.69 15.68 25.01
C ALA A 25 4.14 15.17 26.40
N ASP A 26 3.35 15.42 27.45
CA ASP A 26 3.66 14.97 28.81
C ASP A 26 3.48 13.45 28.99
N LEU A 27 2.51 12.85 28.29
CA LEU A 27 2.16 11.43 28.46
C LEU A 27 2.84 10.50 27.44
N GLN A 28 3.38 11.01 26.34
CA GLN A 28 4.00 10.21 25.27
C GLN A 28 5.13 9.29 25.74
N LYS A 29 5.82 9.65 26.85
CA LYS A 29 6.91 8.84 27.43
C LYS A 29 6.43 7.80 28.44
N GLU A 30 5.15 7.82 28.78
CA GLU A 30 4.53 6.92 29.74
C GLU A 30 3.74 5.85 28.99
N ASN A 31 3.65 4.63 29.53
CA ASN A 31 2.92 3.54 28.89
C ASN A 31 1.41 3.66 29.19
N VAL A 32 0.74 4.59 28.51
CA VAL A 32 -0.69 4.88 28.70
C VAL A 32 -1.34 5.21 27.36
N ASN A 33 -2.57 4.73 27.14
CA ASN A 33 -3.37 5.10 25.96
C ASN A 33 -4.22 6.35 26.26
N ILE A 34 -4.18 7.32 25.36
CA ILE A 34 -4.94 8.57 25.43
C ILE A 34 -6.16 8.45 24.51
N ILE A 35 -7.36 8.63 25.06
CA ILE A 35 -8.62 8.62 24.29
C ILE A 35 -9.26 10.00 24.37
N ALA A 36 -9.46 10.67 23.23
CA ALA A 36 -10.13 11.98 23.18
C ALA A 36 -11.65 11.84 22.99
N ALA A 37 -12.44 12.54 23.81
CA ALA A 37 -13.89 12.61 23.66
C ALA A 37 -14.28 13.68 22.64
N VAL A 38 -14.75 13.28 21.46
CA VAL A 38 -14.99 14.15 20.30
C VAL A 38 -16.48 14.24 19.96
N LYS A 39 -16.90 15.33 19.31
CA LYS A 39 -18.32 15.52 18.94
C LYS A 39 -18.62 15.15 17.50
N ASN A 40 -17.64 15.15 16.62
CA ASN A 40 -17.80 14.94 15.18
C ASN A 40 -16.45 14.52 14.54
N ALA A 41 -16.46 14.29 13.23
CA ALA A 41 -15.27 13.88 12.48
C ALA A 41 -14.17 14.96 12.44
N ASP A 42 -14.51 16.25 12.45
CA ASP A 42 -13.50 17.32 12.46
C ASP A 42 -12.73 17.33 13.78
N ASP A 43 -13.44 17.24 14.91
CA ASP A 43 -12.83 17.11 16.24
C ASP A 43 -11.98 15.82 16.34
N ALA A 44 -12.49 14.71 15.80
CA ALA A 44 -11.76 13.45 15.72
C ALA A 44 -10.46 13.60 14.93
N LYS A 45 -10.51 14.29 13.79
CA LYS A 45 -9.34 14.52 12.95
C LYS A 45 -8.29 15.34 13.68
N VAL A 46 -8.69 16.44 14.32
CA VAL A 46 -7.80 17.25 15.16
C VAL A 46 -7.17 16.38 16.25
N ALA A 47 -7.97 15.58 16.96
CA ALA A 47 -7.47 14.75 18.05
C ALA A 47 -6.47 13.66 17.60
N MET A 48 -6.67 13.11 16.40
CA MET A 48 -5.81 12.06 15.84
C MET A 48 -4.57 12.59 15.11
N GLU A 49 -4.55 13.85 14.65
CA GLU A 49 -3.42 14.44 13.91
C GLU A 49 -2.53 15.36 14.77
N THR A 50 -2.94 15.72 15.98
CA THR A 50 -2.21 16.66 16.86
C THR A 50 -0.77 16.21 17.12
N LEU A 51 0.22 17.10 16.91
CA LEU A 51 1.67 16.85 17.03
C LEU A 51 2.23 15.72 16.14
N GLU A 52 1.56 15.33 15.06
CA GLU A 52 1.96 14.19 14.19
C GLU A 52 2.01 12.82 14.92
N VAL A 53 1.55 12.79 16.18
CA VAL A 53 1.46 11.59 17.02
C VAL A 53 -0.01 11.27 17.32
N GLY A 54 -0.82 12.29 17.58
CA GLY A 54 -2.23 12.15 17.87
C GLY A 54 -2.52 11.55 19.25
N THR A 55 -3.79 11.23 19.44
CA THR A 55 -4.27 10.37 20.52
C THR A 55 -4.37 8.92 20.03
N ASP A 56 -4.37 7.95 20.95
CA ASP A 56 -4.47 6.52 20.62
C ASP A 56 -5.89 6.10 20.19
N GLY A 57 -6.87 6.98 20.33
CA GLY A 57 -8.21 6.79 19.82
C GLY A 57 -9.17 7.90 20.22
N VAL A 58 -10.41 7.78 19.74
CA VAL A 58 -11.48 8.72 20.05
C VAL A 58 -12.70 8.01 20.62
N ILE A 59 -13.45 8.71 21.47
CA ILE A 59 -14.76 8.29 21.98
C ILE A 59 -15.78 9.37 21.65
N PHE A 60 -16.99 8.99 21.26
CA PHE A 60 -18.05 9.92 20.93
C PHE A 60 -19.42 9.30 21.24
N GLU A 61 -20.41 10.16 21.43
CA GLU A 61 -21.81 9.75 21.56
C GLU A 61 -22.52 10.01 20.20
N PRO A 62 -22.84 8.95 19.43
CA PRO A 62 -23.44 9.11 18.11
C PRO A 62 -24.88 9.62 18.20
N ASN A 63 -25.22 10.65 17.42
CA ASN A 63 -26.60 11.09 17.23
C ASN A 63 -27.35 10.24 16.19
N ASP A 64 -26.61 9.68 15.23
CA ASP A 64 -27.12 8.81 14.18
C ASP A 64 -26.04 7.85 13.66
N PHE A 65 -26.44 6.94 12.77
CA PHE A 65 -25.53 5.96 12.17
C PHE A 65 -24.54 6.59 11.16
N ALA A 66 -24.89 7.73 10.55
CA ALA A 66 -24.02 8.39 9.58
C ALA A 66 -22.76 8.91 10.28
N GLN A 67 -22.91 9.51 11.46
CA GLN A 67 -21.80 9.97 12.28
C GLN A 67 -20.82 8.85 12.67
N ILE A 68 -21.34 7.64 12.96
CA ILE A 68 -20.50 6.47 13.24
C ILE A 68 -19.65 6.13 12.02
N LYS A 69 -20.27 6.13 10.84
CA LYS A 69 -19.59 5.82 9.57
C LYS A 69 -18.51 6.85 9.25
N ASP A 70 -18.80 8.14 9.45
CA ASP A 70 -17.86 9.22 9.14
C ASP A 70 -16.61 9.15 10.01
N ILE A 71 -16.78 8.94 11.33
CA ILE A 71 -15.64 8.79 12.25
C ILE A 71 -14.88 7.48 11.98
N ALA A 72 -15.58 6.36 11.73
CA ALA A 72 -14.91 5.10 11.40
C ALA A 72 -14.06 5.21 10.13
N ASN A 73 -14.60 5.81 9.06
CA ASN A 73 -13.86 6.03 7.82
C ASN A 73 -12.64 6.93 8.05
N LEU A 74 -12.77 7.98 8.87
CA LEU A 74 -11.64 8.85 9.20
C LEU A 74 -10.53 8.09 9.93
N ILE A 75 -10.88 7.27 10.94
CA ILE A 75 -9.89 6.46 11.66
C ILE A 75 -9.21 5.46 10.71
N ASP A 76 -9.99 4.80 9.84
CA ASP A 76 -9.45 3.91 8.83
C ASP A 76 -8.47 4.66 7.90
N GLU A 77 -8.86 5.83 7.38
CA GLU A 77 -8.00 6.67 6.51
C GLU A 77 -6.70 7.11 7.20
N LEU A 78 -6.77 7.54 8.47
CA LEU A 78 -5.59 7.95 9.24
C LEU A 78 -4.69 6.78 9.61
N SER A 79 -5.25 5.57 9.70
CA SER A 79 -4.50 4.34 10.02
C SER A 79 -3.86 3.67 8.80
N THR A 80 -4.20 4.13 7.59
CA THR A 80 -3.69 3.56 6.33
C THR A 80 -2.46 4.29 5.84
N GLU A 81 -1.46 3.52 5.42
CA GLU A 81 -0.31 4.06 4.71
C GLU A 81 -0.75 4.62 3.34
N SER A 82 -0.02 5.61 2.83
CA SER A 82 -0.20 6.10 1.46
C SER A 82 1.17 6.20 0.79
N TYR A 83 1.21 5.82 -0.49
CA TYR A 83 2.43 5.77 -1.27
C TYR A 83 2.36 6.75 -2.42
N ALA A 84 3.29 7.71 -2.46
CA ALA A 84 3.38 8.67 -3.55
C ALA A 84 3.82 7.97 -4.84
N LEU A 85 2.86 7.59 -5.67
CA LEU A 85 3.11 6.92 -6.95
C LEU A 85 3.86 7.85 -7.93
N LYS A 86 4.80 7.28 -8.67
CA LYS A 86 5.64 7.94 -9.66
C LYS A 86 5.40 7.33 -11.03
N ASP A 87 5.51 8.14 -12.07
CA ASP A 87 5.43 7.66 -13.44
C ASP A 87 6.81 7.18 -13.90
N LEU A 88 6.94 5.86 -14.06
CA LEU A 88 8.14 5.17 -14.52
C LEU A 88 8.09 5.03 -16.05
N THR A 89 9.13 5.46 -16.75
CA THR A 89 9.22 5.34 -18.21
C THR A 89 9.74 3.95 -18.57
N ILE A 90 8.97 3.16 -19.31
CA ILE A 90 9.40 1.86 -19.82
C ILE A 90 10.60 2.06 -20.76
N THR A 91 11.65 1.29 -20.54
CA THR A 91 12.88 1.32 -21.37
C THR A 91 13.10 0.03 -22.13
N ASN A 92 12.61 -1.10 -21.62
CA ASN A 92 12.70 -2.40 -22.28
C ASN A 92 11.55 -3.32 -21.85
N VAL A 93 11.09 -4.14 -22.78
CA VAL A 93 10.09 -5.19 -22.56
C VAL A 93 10.52 -6.41 -23.36
N GLU A 94 10.88 -7.49 -22.68
CA GLU A 94 11.48 -8.67 -23.33
C GLU A 94 10.84 -9.97 -22.82
N PRO A 95 10.30 -10.84 -23.69
CA PRO A 95 9.90 -12.19 -23.31
C PRO A 95 11.11 -12.99 -22.83
N VAL A 96 11.00 -13.57 -21.64
CA VAL A 96 12.03 -14.45 -21.10
C VAL A 96 11.49 -15.86 -20.91
N GLY A 97 12.33 -16.75 -20.35
CA GLY A 97 11.98 -18.13 -20.09
C GLY A 97 10.79 -18.31 -19.12
N SER A 98 10.48 -19.58 -18.84
CA SER A 98 9.45 -19.90 -17.87
C SER A 98 10.01 -19.93 -16.44
N GLY A 99 9.26 -19.39 -15.50
CA GLY A 99 9.61 -19.38 -14.07
C GLY A 99 8.39 -19.56 -13.18
N ASP A 100 8.65 -19.80 -11.89
CA ASP A 100 7.61 -19.91 -10.88
C ASP A 100 7.14 -18.50 -10.47
N ARG A 101 5.84 -18.25 -10.61
CA ARG A 101 5.17 -17.01 -10.26
C ARG A 101 4.15 -17.23 -9.15
N VAL A 102 3.76 -16.16 -8.48
CA VAL A 102 2.75 -16.15 -7.42
C VAL A 102 1.48 -15.44 -7.91
N CYS A 103 0.31 -16.04 -7.70
CA CYS A 103 -0.97 -15.32 -7.62
C CYS A 103 -1.30 -15.08 -6.15
N ILE A 104 -1.71 -13.87 -5.82
CA ILE A 104 -2.31 -13.57 -4.52
C ILE A 104 -3.82 -13.48 -4.72
N ASP A 105 -4.56 -14.36 -4.05
CA ASP A 105 -6.01 -14.22 -3.89
C ASP A 105 -6.27 -13.65 -2.50
N THR A 106 -6.91 -12.49 -2.44
CA THR A 106 -7.28 -11.80 -1.21
C THR A 106 -8.70 -12.16 -0.77
N THR A 107 -9.06 -11.78 0.45
CA THR A 107 -10.44 -11.85 0.96
C THR A 107 -11.24 -10.56 0.68
N THR A 108 -10.70 -9.65 -0.14
CA THR A 108 -11.30 -8.34 -0.42
C THR A 108 -11.49 -8.16 -1.92
N MET A 109 -12.69 -7.71 -2.32
CA MET A 109 -12.96 -7.37 -3.72
C MET A 109 -12.31 -6.02 -4.07
N MET A 110 -11.43 -6.04 -5.07
CA MET A 110 -10.76 -4.88 -5.64
C MET A 110 -11.59 -4.26 -6.76
N LYS A 111 -11.54 -2.95 -6.85
CA LYS A 111 -12.15 -2.15 -7.92
C LYS A 111 -11.16 -2.01 -9.10
N PRO A 112 -11.65 -1.71 -10.31
CA PRO A 112 -10.78 -1.19 -11.38
C PRO A 112 -9.91 -0.03 -10.88
N GLY A 113 -8.64 -0.03 -11.26
CA GLY A 113 -7.63 0.91 -10.75
C GLY A 113 -6.96 0.48 -9.43
N GLU A 114 -7.43 -0.57 -8.75
CA GLU A 114 -6.79 -1.10 -7.54
C GLU A 114 -5.89 -2.31 -7.84
N GLY A 115 -4.83 -2.47 -7.05
CA GLY A 115 -3.83 -3.52 -7.22
C GLY A 115 -2.84 -3.57 -6.08
N MET A 116 -1.59 -3.93 -6.36
CA MET A 116 -0.52 -4.06 -5.36
C MET A 116 0.80 -3.50 -5.88
N LEU A 117 1.62 -2.98 -4.97
CA LEU A 117 3.01 -2.60 -5.25
C LEU A 117 3.90 -3.83 -5.16
N ILE A 118 4.46 -4.24 -6.28
CA ILE A 118 5.29 -5.44 -6.42
C ILE A 118 6.51 -5.13 -7.28
N GLY A 119 7.68 -5.61 -6.88
CA GLY A 119 8.92 -5.37 -7.63
C GLY A 119 10.02 -6.34 -7.24
N SER A 120 11.06 -6.43 -8.07
CA SER A 120 12.26 -7.21 -7.72
C SER A 120 13.14 -6.53 -6.67
N TYR A 121 12.89 -5.24 -6.40
CA TYR A 121 13.59 -4.45 -5.39
C TYR A 121 12.60 -4.03 -4.31
N SER A 122 12.99 -4.15 -3.05
CA SER A 122 12.14 -3.78 -1.90
C SER A 122 11.83 -2.28 -1.84
N LYS A 123 12.65 -1.45 -2.49
CA LYS A 123 12.51 0.02 -2.49
C LYS A 123 12.06 0.63 -3.82
N ALA A 124 11.86 -0.20 -4.86
CA ALA A 124 11.43 0.24 -6.17
C ALA A 124 10.50 -0.81 -6.79
N MET A 125 9.21 -0.49 -6.85
CA MET A 125 8.14 -1.42 -7.18
C MET A 125 7.25 -0.89 -8.30
N PHE A 126 6.71 -1.79 -9.11
CA PHE A 126 5.67 -1.49 -10.08
C PHE A 126 4.29 -1.60 -9.43
N PHE A 127 3.34 -0.79 -9.91
CA PHE A 127 1.94 -0.94 -9.53
C PHE A 127 1.26 -1.98 -10.43
N ILE A 128 1.10 -3.20 -9.92
CA ILE A 128 0.44 -4.30 -10.63
C ILE A 128 -1.05 -4.24 -10.37
N HIS A 129 -1.84 -4.07 -11.44
CA HIS A 129 -3.29 -4.00 -11.36
C HIS A 129 -3.92 -5.38 -11.08
N SER A 130 -5.04 -5.38 -10.37
CA SER A 130 -5.79 -6.61 -10.07
C SER A 130 -6.50 -7.20 -11.30
N GLU A 131 -6.90 -8.46 -11.26
CA GLU A 131 -7.70 -9.10 -12.32
C GLU A 131 -9.17 -8.65 -12.26
N SER A 132 -9.44 -7.37 -11.98
CA SER A 132 -10.79 -6.82 -11.78
C SER A 132 -11.50 -6.43 -13.07
N LEU A 133 -10.78 -6.33 -14.19
CA LEU A 133 -11.36 -6.04 -15.49
C LEU A 133 -11.76 -7.33 -16.22
N GLU A 134 -12.97 -7.33 -16.78
CA GLU A 134 -13.40 -8.39 -17.70
C GLU A 134 -12.65 -8.29 -19.03
N SER A 135 -12.45 -9.44 -19.66
CA SER A 135 -11.95 -9.54 -21.04
C SER A 135 -12.89 -10.45 -21.83
N GLU A 136 -12.82 -10.39 -23.17
CA GLU A 136 -13.63 -11.25 -24.04
C GLU A 136 -13.44 -12.75 -23.77
N TYR A 137 -12.27 -13.14 -23.24
CA TYR A 137 -11.86 -14.53 -23.06
C TYR A 137 -11.88 -15.02 -21.62
N VAL A 138 -11.85 -14.11 -20.64
CA VAL A 138 -11.67 -14.45 -19.22
C VAL A 138 -12.54 -13.55 -18.34
N ALA A 139 -13.38 -14.18 -17.51
CA ALA A 139 -14.15 -13.50 -16.47
C ALA A 139 -13.23 -12.88 -15.41
N SER A 140 -13.61 -11.71 -14.90
CA SER A 140 -12.84 -11.01 -13.88
C SER A 140 -12.76 -11.81 -12.57
N ARG A 141 -11.64 -11.65 -11.87
CA ARG A 141 -11.39 -12.12 -10.51
C ARG A 141 -10.90 -10.93 -9.69
N PRO A 142 -11.80 -10.02 -9.31
CA PRO A 142 -11.44 -8.79 -8.59
C PRO A 142 -10.83 -9.04 -7.21
N PHE A 143 -10.70 -10.27 -6.74
CA PHE A 143 -9.95 -10.60 -5.52
C PHE A 143 -8.51 -11.08 -5.81
N ARG A 144 -8.08 -11.11 -7.07
CA ARG A 144 -6.80 -11.67 -7.50
C ARG A 144 -5.84 -10.62 -8.02
N VAL A 145 -4.57 -10.73 -7.63
CA VAL A 145 -3.44 -10.10 -8.31
C VAL A 145 -2.50 -11.18 -8.83
N ASN A 146 -2.20 -11.13 -10.13
CA ASN A 146 -1.17 -11.98 -10.74
C ASN A 146 0.20 -11.32 -10.50
N ALA A 147 0.74 -11.52 -9.30
CA ALA A 147 1.74 -10.64 -8.70
C ALA A 147 3.09 -10.59 -9.43
N GLY A 148 3.81 -11.71 -9.52
CA GLY A 148 5.19 -11.71 -10.02
C GLY A 148 5.92 -13.03 -9.73
N PRO A 149 7.23 -13.13 -10.02
CA PRO A 149 8.04 -14.31 -9.69
C PRO A 149 8.15 -14.51 -8.17
N VAL A 150 8.43 -15.72 -7.74
CA VAL A 150 8.59 -16.08 -6.31
C VAL A 150 9.53 -15.17 -5.51
N GLN A 151 10.58 -14.63 -6.15
CA GLN A 151 11.59 -13.77 -5.52
C GLN A 151 11.18 -12.29 -5.41
N ALA A 152 10.14 -11.85 -6.11
CA ALA A 152 9.74 -10.44 -6.05
C ALA A 152 9.18 -10.11 -4.66
N TYR A 153 9.30 -8.85 -4.27
CA TYR A 153 8.72 -8.28 -3.06
C TYR A 153 7.32 -7.76 -3.32
N VAL A 154 6.50 -7.75 -2.27
CA VAL A 154 5.22 -7.04 -2.20
C VAL A 154 5.20 -6.13 -0.98
N MET A 155 4.60 -4.95 -1.12
CA MET A 155 4.40 -4.04 0.02
C MET A 155 3.32 -4.59 0.97
N VAL A 156 3.63 -4.60 2.26
CA VAL A 156 2.75 -5.05 3.35
C VAL A 156 2.65 -3.97 4.44
N PRO A 157 1.67 -4.05 5.36
CA PRO A 157 1.47 -3.04 6.40
C PRO A 157 2.73 -2.73 7.23
N GLY A 158 2.82 -1.49 7.70
CA GLY A 158 3.91 -0.97 8.50
C GLY A 158 5.14 -0.55 7.68
N ASN A 159 4.94 -0.14 6.41
CA ASN A 159 6.02 0.21 5.46
C ASN A 159 7.09 -0.88 5.34
N LYS A 160 6.64 -2.13 5.23
CA LYS A 160 7.50 -3.31 5.11
C LYS A 160 7.27 -4.01 3.79
N THR A 161 8.20 -4.87 3.43
CA THR A 161 8.10 -5.73 2.26
C THR A 161 8.29 -7.18 2.66
N ARG A 162 7.70 -8.09 1.89
CA ARG A 162 7.89 -9.54 2.02
C ARG A 162 8.11 -10.16 0.66
N TYR A 163 8.84 -11.27 0.60
CA TYR A 163 8.91 -12.05 -0.63
C TYR A 163 7.56 -12.66 -0.96
N LEU A 164 7.18 -12.67 -2.23
CA LEU A 164 5.93 -13.27 -2.69
C LEU A 164 5.84 -14.76 -2.32
N SER A 165 6.97 -15.47 -2.33
CA SER A 165 7.02 -16.89 -1.92
C SER A 165 6.74 -17.14 -0.45
N GLU A 166 6.86 -16.12 0.40
CA GLU A 166 6.66 -16.24 1.84
C GLU A 166 5.22 -15.93 2.26
N LEU A 167 4.37 -15.47 1.34
CA LEU A 167 2.98 -15.19 1.67
C LEU A 167 2.17 -16.48 1.85
N GLU A 168 1.48 -16.56 2.97
CA GLU A 168 0.60 -17.65 3.35
C GLU A 168 -0.83 -17.15 3.61
N THR A 169 -1.78 -18.09 3.69
CA THR A 169 -3.16 -17.74 4.05
C THR A 169 -3.20 -17.14 5.46
N GLY A 170 -3.87 -16.00 5.60
CA GLY A 170 -3.97 -15.26 6.86
C GLY A 170 -2.99 -14.09 6.97
N ASP A 171 -1.98 -14.00 6.09
CA ASP A 171 -1.09 -12.84 6.03
C ASP A 171 -1.82 -11.57 5.60
N GLU A 172 -1.37 -10.42 6.11
CA GLU A 172 -1.85 -9.11 5.67
C GLU A 172 -1.05 -8.59 4.46
N VAL A 173 -1.76 -8.01 3.50
CA VAL A 173 -1.21 -7.32 2.33
C VAL A 173 -1.89 -5.97 2.13
N LEU A 174 -1.24 -5.05 1.43
CA LEU A 174 -1.83 -3.76 1.06
C LEU A 174 -2.38 -3.80 -0.36
N ILE A 175 -3.65 -3.42 -0.50
CA ILE A 175 -4.24 -3.05 -1.78
C ILE A 175 -4.03 -1.55 -1.94
N VAL A 176 -3.52 -1.13 -3.10
CA VAL A 176 -3.22 0.26 -3.43
C VAL A 176 -4.14 0.72 -4.57
N ASP A 177 -4.61 1.97 -4.53
CA ASP A 177 -5.38 2.59 -5.61
C ASP A 177 -4.54 3.56 -6.47
N GLY A 178 -5.15 4.15 -7.49
CA GLY A 178 -4.48 5.08 -8.43
C GLY A 178 -3.94 6.37 -7.80
N ASP A 179 -4.44 6.75 -6.62
CA ASP A 179 -3.98 7.91 -5.85
C ASP A 179 -2.90 7.52 -4.83
N GLY A 180 -2.56 6.23 -4.73
CA GLY A 180 -1.59 5.70 -3.79
C GLY A 180 -2.15 5.42 -2.39
N LYS A 181 -3.46 5.61 -2.16
CA LYS A 181 -4.08 5.26 -0.90
C LYS A 181 -4.12 3.74 -0.76
N THR A 182 -4.01 3.28 0.48
CA THR A 182 -4.01 1.84 0.74
C THR A 182 -5.17 1.39 1.61
N LYS A 183 -5.47 0.09 1.51
CA LYS A 183 -6.33 -0.63 2.45
C LYS A 183 -5.73 -1.99 2.72
N LYS A 184 -5.87 -2.46 3.96
CA LYS A 184 -5.42 -3.80 4.36
C LYS A 184 -6.36 -4.87 3.81
N SER A 185 -5.79 -6.00 3.46
CA SER A 185 -6.54 -7.20 3.09
C SER A 185 -5.82 -8.45 3.56
N ILE A 186 -6.58 -9.53 3.77
CA ILE A 186 -6.05 -10.82 4.16
C ILE A 186 -5.82 -11.68 2.91
N VAL A 187 -4.67 -12.35 2.85
CA VAL A 187 -4.39 -13.37 1.85
C VAL A 187 -5.31 -14.58 2.12
N GLY A 188 -6.23 -14.85 1.20
CA GLY A 188 -7.04 -16.06 1.22
C GLY A 188 -6.27 -17.26 0.67
N ARG A 189 -5.47 -17.05 -0.38
CA ARG A 189 -4.61 -18.07 -0.99
C ARG A 189 -3.43 -17.44 -1.72
N SER A 190 -2.23 -17.97 -1.49
CA SER A 190 -1.05 -17.74 -2.33
C SER A 190 -0.82 -18.97 -3.22
N LYS A 191 -0.79 -18.77 -4.54
CA LYS A 191 -0.66 -19.87 -5.51
C LYS A 191 0.62 -19.71 -6.33
N ILE A 192 1.53 -20.69 -6.20
CA ILE A 192 2.74 -20.77 -7.02
C ILE A 192 2.50 -21.66 -8.24
N GLU A 193 2.79 -21.16 -9.44
CA GLU A 193 2.72 -21.94 -10.67
C GLU A 193 3.75 -21.48 -11.70
N LYS A 194 4.14 -22.39 -12.61
CA LYS A 194 5.10 -22.11 -13.65
C LYS A 194 4.43 -21.49 -14.89
N ARG A 195 4.91 -20.33 -15.33
CA ARG A 195 4.39 -19.58 -16.50
C ARG A 195 5.53 -18.96 -17.33
N PRO A 196 5.31 -18.64 -18.61
CA PRO A 196 6.20 -17.75 -19.36
C PRO A 196 6.25 -16.36 -18.70
N LEU A 197 7.43 -15.77 -18.62
CA LEU A 197 7.64 -14.47 -17.99
C LEU A 197 8.06 -13.40 -19.02
N LEU A 198 7.89 -12.15 -18.64
CA LEU A 198 8.28 -10.95 -19.37
C LEU A 198 9.17 -10.12 -18.44
N LEU A 199 10.36 -9.75 -18.90
CA LEU A 199 11.20 -8.74 -18.26
C LEU A 199 10.67 -7.37 -18.64
N ILE A 200 10.41 -6.54 -17.64
CA ILE A 200 10.08 -5.13 -17.79
C ILE A 200 11.19 -4.32 -17.12
N GLU A 201 11.81 -3.42 -17.89
CA GLU A 201 12.72 -2.41 -17.37
C GLU A 201 12.08 -1.04 -17.54
N ALA A 202 12.20 -0.20 -16.51
CA ALA A 202 11.74 1.16 -16.50
C ALA A 202 12.79 2.07 -15.87
N GLU A 203 12.67 3.37 -16.11
CA GLU A 203 13.49 4.39 -15.50
C GLU A 203 12.63 5.47 -14.85
N TYR A 204 13.16 6.02 -13.78
CA TYR A 204 12.64 7.23 -13.16
C TYR A 204 13.83 8.08 -12.75
N GLU A 205 13.94 9.27 -13.35
CA GLU A 205 15.15 10.09 -13.28
C GLU A 205 16.36 9.23 -13.72
N ASP A 206 17.40 9.08 -12.90
CA ASP A 206 18.58 8.25 -13.20
C ASP A 206 18.49 6.82 -12.64
N MET A 207 17.36 6.45 -12.02
CA MET A 207 17.17 5.14 -11.40
C MET A 207 16.57 4.14 -12.37
N LYS A 208 17.24 3.01 -12.56
CA LYS A 208 16.72 1.88 -13.34
C LYS A 208 15.97 0.92 -12.43
N ILE A 209 14.82 0.45 -12.88
CA ILE A 209 13.95 -0.45 -12.14
C ILE A 209 13.60 -1.61 -13.06
N ARG A 210 13.63 -2.81 -12.50
CA ARG A 210 13.38 -4.05 -13.24
C ARG A 210 12.40 -4.91 -12.48
N SER A 211 11.58 -5.61 -13.21
CA SER A 211 10.78 -6.69 -12.65
C SER A 211 10.45 -7.72 -13.71
N LEU A 212 10.06 -8.90 -13.23
CA LEU A 212 9.48 -9.94 -14.06
C LEU A 212 7.99 -10.00 -13.77
N VAL A 213 7.20 -10.16 -14.83
CA VAL A 213 5.76 -10.40 -14.73
C VAL A 213 5.40 -11.59 -15.61
N GLN A 214 4.21 -12.15 -15.44
CA GLN A 214 3.75 -13.18 -16.37
C GLN A 214 3.54 -12.57 -17.76
N ASN A 215 3.98 -13.28 -18.80
CA ASN A 215 3.69 -12.90 -20.18
C ASN A 215 2.28 -13.38 -20.56
N ALA A 216 1.28 -12.53 -20.30
CA ALA A 216 -0.11 -12.74 -20.72
C ALA A 216 -0.89 -11.41 -20.77
N GLU A 217 -1.88 -11.32 -21.65
CA GLU A 217 -2.73 -10.13 -21.87
C GLU A 217 -3.56 -9.69 -20.65
N THR A 218 -3.79 -10.62 -19.72
CA THR A 218 -4.56 -10.37 -18.50
C THR A 218 -3.72 -9.74 -17.39
N ILE A 219 -2.40 -9.67 -17.57
CA ILE A 219 -1.48 -9.03 -16.64
C ILE A 219 -1.39 -7.57 -17.00
N ARG A 220 -1.73 -6.70 -16.05
CA ARG A 220 -1.81 -5.26 -16.29
C ARG A 220 -0.99 -4.49 -15.27
N LEU A 221 -0.33 -3.44 -15.74
CA LEU A 221 0.16 -2.34 -14.93
C LEU A 221 -0.88 -1.23 -14.92
N VAL A 222 -0.62 -0.15 -14.19
CA VAL A 222 -1.43 1.07 -14.24
C VAL A 222 -0.61 2.15 -14.97
N ASP A 223 -1.21 2.82 -15.95
CA ASP A 223 -0.54 3.87 -16.72
C ASP A 223 -0.49 5.22 -15.96
N GLU A 224 0.15 6.23 -16.55
CA GLU A 224 0.25 7.58 -15.98
C GLU A 224 -1.12 8.24 -15.70
N ASN A 225 -2.17 7.84 -16.42
CA ASN A 225 -3.54 8.34 -16.27
C ASN A 225 -4.36 7.56 -15.24
N GLY A 226 -3.81 6.49 -14.65
CA GLY A 226 -4.52 5.63 -13.71
C GLY A 226 -5.30 4.49 -14.37
N GLU A 227 -5.14 4.28 -15.68
CA GLU A 227 -5.85 3.26 -16.43
C GLU A 227 -5.05 1.95 -16.52
N PRO A 228 -5.69 0.78 -16.40
CA PRO A 228 -4.99 -0.50 -16.53
C PRO A 228 -4.48 -0.74 -17.96
N ILE A 229 -3.18 -0.99 -18.09
CA ILE A 229 -2.51 -1.29 -19.36
C ILE A 229 -1.93 -2.71 -19.35
N SER A 230 -2.25 -3.49 -20.40
CA SER A 230 -1.71 -4.85 -20.55
C SER A 230 -0.21 -4.84 -20.80
N VAL A 231 0.50 -5.76 -20.14
CA VAL A 231 1.94 -5.96 -20.37
C VAL A 231 2.26 -6.44 -21.79
N SER A 232 1.27 -7.00 -22.50
CA SER A 232 1.43 -7.47 -23.89
C SER A 232 1.53 -6.34 -24.92
N VAL A 233 1.14 -5.12 -24.55
CA VAL A 233 1.19 -3.93 -25.43
C VAL A 233 2.15 -2.86 -24.90
N LEU A 234 2.92 -3.17 -23.86
CA LEU A 234 3.91 -2.24 -23.34
C LEU A 234 5.06 -2.11 -24.33
N GLU A 235 5.45 -0.86 -24.58
CA GLU A 235 6.55 -0.49 -25.46
C GLU A 235 7.46 0.53 -24.76
N PRO A 236 8.76 0.60 -25.12
CA PRO A 236 9.64 1.65 -24.65
C PRO A 236 9.07 3.05 -24.91
N GLY A 237 9.19 3.93 -23.92
CA GLY A 237 8.63 5.29 -23.93
C GLY A 237 7.25 5.43 -23.32
N MET A 238 6.52 4.33 -23.10
CA MET A 238 5.28 4.34 -22.33
C MET A 238 5.57 4.58 -20.84
N LYS A 239 4.60 5.13 -20.11
CA LYS A 239 4.74 5.39 -18.67
C LYS A 239 3.74 4.60 -17.85
N VAL A 240 4.22 4.07 -16.74
CA VAL A 240 3.45 3.26 -15.79
C VAL A 240 3.69 3.73 -14.37
N LYS A 241 2.70 3.60 -13.51
CA LYS A 241 2.82 3.94 -12.10
C LYS A 241 3.64 2.89 -11.35
N GLY A 242 4.45 3.39 -10.42
CA GLY A 242 5.17 2.59 -9.45
C GLY A 242 5.48 3.38 -8.20
N PHE A 243 6.12 2.74 -7.24
CA PHE A 243 6.56 3.36 -6.01
C PHE A 243 8.08 3.28 -5.91
N ILE A 244 8.70 4.39 -5.54
CA ILE A 244 10.13 4.49 -5.24
C ILE A 244 10.24 5.12 -3.88
N ASP A 245 10.85 4.41 -2.95
CA ASP A 245 11.15 4.93 -1.63
C ASP A 245 12.19 6.06 -1.74
N ASP A 246 11.98 7.18 -1.04
CA ASP A 246 12.90 8.32 -1.14
C ASP A 246 14.30 8.00 -0.60
N SER A 247 14.44 7.03 0.31
CA SER A 247 15.75 6.50 0.72
C SER A 247 16.47 5.78 -0.42
N ALA A 248 15.78 5.35 -1.47
CA ALA A 248 16.41 4.78 -2.66
C ALA A 248 17.10 5.86 -3.52
N ARG A 249 16.67 7.13 -3.42
CA ARG A 249 17.25 8.27 -4.17
C ARG A 249 18.56 8.76 -3.58
N HIS A 250 18.69 8.77 -2.26
CA HIS A 250 19.92 9.20 -1.58
C HIS A 250 21.08 8.21 -1.73
N PHE A 251 20.76 7.01 -2.20
CA PHE A 251 21.66 5.90 -2.38
C PHE A 251 21.43 5.32 -3.77
N GLY A 252 21.63 6.13 -4.82
CA GLY A 252 21.32 5.77 -6.21
C GLY A 252 21.76 4.34 -6.55
N MET A 253 20.85 3.38 -6.45
CA MET A 253 21.11 1.92 -6.41
C MET A 253 22.52 1.53 -5.89
N ALA A 254 22.93 2.18 -4.81
CA ALA A 254 24.19 1.97 -4.12
C ALA A 254 23.87 1.87 -2.64
N ILE A 255 23.14 0.81 -2.31
CA ILE A 255 23.36 -0.06 -1.16
C ILE A 255 23.86 0.67 0.09
N ASP A 256 22.95 0.94 1.01
CA ASP A 256 23.32 1.07 2.42
C ASP A 256 23.68 -0.36 2.90
N GLU A 257 24.99 -0.61 3.04
CA GLU A 257 25.64 -1.80 3.61
C GLU A 257 25.46 -3.17 2.86
N GLN A 258 26.43 -3.49 1.99
CA GLN A 258 26.82 -4.84 1.49
C GLN A 258 25.92 -5.65 0.53
N ILE A 259 24.70 -5.26 0.17
CA ILE A 259 23.79 -6.10 -0.67
C ILE A 259 23.59 -5.54 -2.09
N ILE A 260 24.14 -6.18 -3.13
CA ILE A 260 23.88 -5.85 -4.55
C ILE A 260 22.72 -6.70 -5.09
N GLU A 261 21.57 -6.08 -5.41
CA GLU A 261 20.44 -6.71 -6.12
C GLU A 261 20.54 -6.39 -7.63
N GLN A 262 20.29 -7.36 -8.54
CA GLN A 262 20.43 -7.21 -10.00
C GLN A 262 19.23 -7.68 -10.80
#